data_AF-A0A328WYM1-F1
#
_entry.id   AF-A0A328WYM1-F1
#
_cell.length_a   1.000
_cell.length_b   1.000
_cell.length_c   1.000
_cell.angle_alpha   90.00
_cell.angle_beta   90.00
_cell.angle_gamma   90.00
#
_symmetry.space_group_name_H-M   'P 1'
#
loop_
_entity.id
_entity.type
_entity.pdbx_description
1 polymer ?
#
loop_
_entity_poly.entity_id
_entity_poly.type
_entity_poly.pdbx_seq_one_letter_code
_entity_poly.pdbx_strand_id
1 'polypeptide(L)' 'MNDTKNKNIITLGEFKEKNYGKLGTKERDELEFGYKNFKIDELNRISSLEIEISEE' A
#
# COMPACT_ATOMS: atom_id res chain seq x y z
N MET A 1 34.52 7.52 -4.59
CA MET A 1 33.38 6.97 -3.85
C MET A 1 33.01 5.67 -4.53
N ASN A 2 33.28 4.53 -3.88
CA ASN A 2 32.88 3.24 -4.43
C ASN A 2 31.42 3.07 -4.06
N ASP A 3 30.53 3.31 -5.03
CA ASP A 3 29.10 3.14 -4.90
C ASP A 3 28.77 1.66 -4.72
N THR A 4 28.89 1.17 -3.49
CA THR A 4 28.30 -0.09 -3.08
C THR A 4 26.78 0.11 -3.00
N LYS A 5 26.12 0.28 -4.15
CA LYS A 5 24.67 0.12 -4.25
C LYS A 5 24.37 -1.27 -3.71
N ASN A 6 23.83 -1.34 -2.50
CA ASN A 6 23.48 -2.59 -1.86
C ASN A 6 22.40 -3.23 -2.74
N LYS A 7 22.78 -4.19 -3.59
CA LYS A 7 21.94 -4.77 -4.66
C LYS A 7 20.64 -5.41 -4.14
N ASN A 8 20.53 -5.55 -2.82
CA ASN A 8 19.38 -6.12 -2.13
C ASN A 8 18.33 -5.07 -1.72
N ILE A 9 18.65 -3.77 -1.78
CA ILE A 9 17.70 -2.70 -1.49
C ILE A 9 17.03 -2.31 -2.80
N ILE A 10 15.73 -2.57 -2.89
CA ILE A 10 14.88 -2.14 -4.01
C ILE A 10 13.79 -1.21 -3.47
N THR A 11 13.35 -0.29 -4.31
CA THR A 11 12.22 0.57 -4.01
C THR A 11 10.93 -0.25 -3.91
N LEU A 12 9.94 0.29 -3.20
CA LEU A 12 8.61 -0.33 -3.17
C LEU A 12 8.03 -0.49 -4.58
N GLY A 13 8.32 0.45 -5.51
CA GLY A 13 7.91 0.38 -6.91
C GLY A 13 8.55 -0.80 -7.65
N GLU A 14 9.87 -0.99 -7.52
CA GLU A 14 10.60 -2.12 -8.11
C GLU A 14 10.17 -3.46 -7.51
N PHE A 15 9.95 -3.53 -6.20
CA PHE A 15 9.39 -4.71 -5.55
C PHE A 15 8.02 -5.05 -6.14
N LYS A 16 7.18 -4.04 -6.28
CA LYS A 16 5.83 -4.16 -6.83
C LYS A 16 5.83 -4.64 -8.28
N GLU A 17 6.67 -4.06 -9.14
CA GLU A 17 6.81 -4.49 -10.54
C GLU A 17 7.37 -5.91 -10.65
N LYS A 18 8.35 -6.26 -9.82
CA LYS A 18 8.95 -7.61 -9.79
C LYS A 18 7.97 -8.72 -9.39
N ASN A 19 7.04 -8.43 -8.48
CA ASN A 19 6.16 -9.45 -7.88
C ASN A 19 4.72 -9.44 -8.40
N TYR A 20 4.25 -8.32 -8.94
CA TYR A 20 2.86 -8.15 -9.38
C TYR A 20 2.75 -7.59 -10.81
N GLY A 21 3.88 -7.34 -11.46
CA GLY A 21 3.94 -6.75 -12.79
C GLY A 21 3.77 -5.23 -12.81
N LYS A 22 3.81 -4.70 -14.04
CA LYS A 22 3.67 -3.26 -14.31
C LYS A 22 2.26 -2.76 -13.98
N LEU A 23 2.13 -1.45 -13.83
CA LEU A 23 0.81 -0.80 -13.72
C LEU A 23 -0.11 -1.23 -14.88
N GLY A 24 -1.36 -1.58 -14.56
CA GLY A 24 -2.35 -2.06 -15.52
C GLY A 24 -2.32 -3.57 -15.79
N THR A 25 -1.43 -4.35 -15.16
CA THR A 25 -1.58 -5.81 -15.14
C THR A 25 -2.67 -6.20 -14.14
N LYS A 26 -3.35 -7.31 -14.39
CA LYS A 26 -4.41 -7.82 -13.52
C LYS A 26 -3.96 -7.96 -12.06
N GLU A 27 -2.81 -8.60 -11.83
CA GLU A 27 -2.24 -8.80 -10.48
C GLU A 27 -1.90 -7.47 -9.79
N ARG A 28 -1.40 -6.49 -10.56
CA ARG A 28 -1.09 -5.16 -10.06
C ARG A 28 -2.36 -4.41 -9.67
N ASP A 29 -3.37 -4.46 -10.51
CA ASP A 29 -4.64 -3.78 -10.29
C ASP A 29 -5.39 -4.40 -9.10
N GLU A 30 -5.36 -5.72 -8.94
CA GLU A 30 -5.90 -6.42 -7.77
C GLU A 30 -5.20 -6.00 -6.47
N LEU A 31 -3.86 -5.90 -6.47
CA LEU A 31 -3.09 -5.43 -5.31
C LEU A 31 -3.48 -4.00 -4.92
N GLU A 32 -3.50 -3.08 -5.87
CA GLU A 32 -3.79 -1.67 -5.60
C GLU A 32 -5.26 -1.45 -5.21
N PHE A 33 -6.18 -2.19 -5.83
CA PHE A 33 -7.61 -2.16 -5.47
C PHE A 33 -7.85 -2.69 -4.05
N GLY A 34 -7.25 -3.83 -3.70
CA GLY A 34 -7.35 -4.40 -2.36
C GLY A 34 -6.80 -3.45 -1.29
N TYR A 35 -5.65 -2.83 -1.54
CA TYR A 35 -5.07 -1.86 -0.64
C TYR A 35 -5.92 -0.59 -0.48
N LYS A 36 -6.54 -0.12 -1.58
CA LYS A 36 -7.46 1.01 -1.54
C LYS A 36 -8.70 0.69 -0.68
N ASN A 37 -9.29 -0.49 -0.84
CA ASN A 37 -10.45 -0.91 -0.05
C ASN A 37 -10.10 -1.00 1.44
N PHE A 38 -8.98 -1.66 1.76
CA PHE A 38 -8.50 -1.74 3.14
C PHE A 38 -8.35 -0.36 3.80
N LYS A 39 -7.80 0.63 3.08
CA LYS A 39 -7.68 2.01 3.59
C LYS A 39 -9.03 2.66 3.87
N ILE A 40 -10.00 2.45 2.99
CA ILE A 40 -11.34 3.01 3.15
C ILE A 40 -12.00 2.39 4.38
N ASP A 41 -11.93 1.07 4.53
CA ASP A 41 -12.53 0.36 5.65
C ASP A 41 -11.91 0.77 6.98
N GLU A 42 -10.58 0.90 7.03
CA GLU A 42 -9.87 1.34 8.22
C GLU A 42 -10.19 2.80 8.57
N LEU A 43 -10.28 3.69 7.57
CA LEU A 43 -10.66 5.08 7.79
C LEU A 43 -12.09 5.18 8.34
N ASN A 44 -13.02 4.38 7.81
CA ASN A 44 -14.39 4.32 8.32
C ASN A 44 -14.41 3.82 9.77
N ARG A 45 -13.62 2.79 10.09
CA ARG A 45 -13.51 2.26 11.45
C ARG A 45 -13.01 3.32 12.44
N ILE A 46 -11.96 4.06 12.05
CA ILE A 46 -11.41 5.16 12.86
C ILE A 46 -12.44 6.27 13.04
N SER A 47 -13.12 6.69 11.95
CA SER A 47 -14.15 7.72 12.04
C SER A 47 -15.30 7.33 12.96
N SER A 48 -15.73 6.06 12.95
CA SER A 48 -16.76 5.57 13.88
C SER A 48 -16.28 5.61 15.34
N LEU A 49 -15.03 5.23 15.60
CA LEU A 49 -14.43 5.31 16.95
C LEU A 49 -14.29 6.75 17.44
N GLU A 50 -13.89 7.68 16.57
CA GLU A 50 -13.76 9.10 16.93
C GLU A 50 -15.11 9.75 17.24
N ILE A 51 -16.17 9.38 16.51
CA ILE A 51 -17.54 9.82 16.78
C ILE A 51 -17.99 9.30 18.15
N GLU A 52 -17.79 8.00 18.43
CA GLU A 52 -18.16 7.40 19.73
C GLU A 52 -17.46 8.09 20.91
N ILE A 53 -16.16 8.38 20.79
CA ILE A 53 -15.39 9.10 21.83
C ILE A 53 -15.87 10.55 22.00
N SER A 54 -16.41 11.17 20.95
CA SER A 54 -16.85 12.57 20.98
C SER A 54 -18.27 12.74 21.54
N GLU A 55 -19.03 11.66 21.67
CA GLU A 55 -20.39 11.65 22.21
C GLU A 55 -20.46 11.42 23.74
N GLU A 56 -19.30 11.26 24.41
CA GLU A 56 -19.13 11.05 25.86
C GLU A 56 -18.63 12.32 26.60
#